data_AF-A0A2V6Z9U2-F1
#
_entry.id   AF-A0A2V6Z9U2-F1
#
_cell.length_a   1.000
_cell.length_b   1.000
_cell.length_c   1.000
_cell.angle_alpha   90.00
_cell.angle_beta   90.00
_cell.angle_gamma   90.00
#
_symmetry.space_group_name_H-M   'P 1'
#
loop_
_entity.id
_entity.type
_entity.pdbx_description
1 polymer ?
#
loop_
_entity_poly.entity_id
_entity_poly.type
_entity_poly.pdbx_seq_one_letter_code
_entity_poly.pdbx_strand_id
1 'polypeptide(L)'
;MPSARRRDLAAGARALGRLDPAGDVRLSRGPWAQERVVSVELIREYWAYHHWANRRLFGVVAALGDEAAGREIGKQFSESNLRAMLVHMYGADWFWLETWRGRPPTIVRGDPTYGLVIRTLGELRNKWDELENEQRRFLADLGEANLWRPLDGKTPEGRTFSRPLGMLLLHVPTHAAHHRSELATMLTMTSGSPPDTGINSYYRAKSEQGAPK
;
A
#
# COMPACT_ATOMS: atom_id res chain seq x y z
N MET A 1 -23.78 61.18 8.69
CA MET A 1 -23.90 59.73 9.01
C MET A 1 -23.46 58.92 7.78
N PRO A 2 -22.73 57.82 7.94
CA PRO A 2 -21.42 57.66 8.57
C PRO A 2 -20.36 57.26 7.52
N SER A 3 -19.16 57.86 7.49
CA SER A 3 -17.96 57.49 8.27
C SER A 3 -17.67 55.98 8.28
N ALA A 4 -16.86 55.51 7.34
CA ALA A 4 -16.20 54.21 7.45
C ALA A 4 -14.89 54.39 8.25
N ARG A 5 -14.96 54.04 9.54
CA ARG A 5 -13.78 53.88 10.40
C ARG A 5 -13.12 52.52 10.14
N ARG A 6 -11.79 52.55 10.31
CA ARG A 6 -10.82 51.44 10.36
C ARG A 6 -11.39 50.11 10.90
N ARG A 7 -10.96 49.01 10.27
CA ARG A 7 -10.53 47.81 11.00
C ARG A 7 -9.21 47.33 10.41
N ASP A 8 -8.16 47.45 11.23
CA ASP A 8 -6.89 46.75 11.04
C ASP A 8 -7.15 45.24 11.01
N LEU A 9 -6.81 44.59 9.90
CA LEU A 9 -6.72 43.14 9.80
C LEU A 9 -5.25 42.76 10.01
N ALA A 10 -4.86 42.67 11.27
CA ALA A 10 -3.68 41.93 11.70
C ALA A 10 -4.13 40.64 12.40
N ALA A 11 -3.27 39.62 12.27
CA ALA A 11 -3.28 38.30 12.92
C ALA A 11 -4.11 37.20 12.26
N GLY A 12 -3.42 36.22 11.69
CA GLY A 12 -4.02 34.95 11.28
C GLY A 12 -3.28 34.12 10.22
N ALA A 13 -2.03 34.42 9.87
CA ALA A 13 -1.27 33.60 8.90
C ALA A 13 -0.37 32.58 9.60
N ARG A 14 -0.89 31.34 9.66
CA ARG A 14 -0.20 30.04 9.55
C ARG A 14 1.11 29.87 10.33
N ALA A 15 1.04 29.03 11.35
CA ALA A 15 2.20 28.31 11.87
C ALA A 15 2.82 27.46 10.75
N LEU A 16 3.76 28.05 10.01
CA LEU A 16 4.76 27.29 9.27
C LEU A 16 5.57 26.53 10.31
N GLY A 17 5.46 25.19 10.29
CA GLY A 17 6.30 24.33 11.12
C GLY A 17 7.76 24.71 10.91
N ARG A 18 8.45 25.09 11.97
CA ARG A 18 9.90 25.31 11.92
C ARG A 18 10.55 23.98 11.58
N LEU A 19 11.37 23.99 10.52
CA LEU A 19 12.27 22.90 10.22
C LEU A 19 13.30 22.80 11.36
N ASP A 20 13.40 21.61 11.94
CA ASP A 20 14.53 21.24 12.80
C ASP A 20 15.81 21.23 11.92
N PRO A 21 16.95 21.81 12.37
CA PRO A 21 18.21 21.81 11.62
C PRO A 21 18.71 20.40 11.22
N ALA A 22 18.14 19.31 11.74
CA ALA A 22 18.44 17.93 11.34
C ALA A 22 17.63 17.38 10.14
N GLY A 23 16.63 18.11 9.61
CA GLY A 23 15.82 17.63 8.48
C GLY A 23 14.79 16.54 8.82
N ASP A 24 14.57 16.25 10.11
CA ASP A 24 13.55 15.32 10.57
C ASP A 24 12.14 15.97 10.49
N VAL A 25 11.27 15.41 9.65
CA VAL A 25 9.85 15.77 9.63
C VAL A 25 9.14 15.05 10.78
N ARG A 26 9.15 15.66 11.96
CA ARG A 26 8.17 15.31 13.01
C ARG A 26 6.84 15.95 12.65
N LEU A 27 5.85 15.13 12.33
CA LEU A 27 4.46 15.62 12.28
C LEU A 27 4.09 16.12 13.67
N SER A 28 3.74 17.41 13.78
CA SER A 28 3.26 17.98 15.04
C SER A 28 1.98 17.26 15.46
N ARG A 29 1.85 17.01 16.77
CA ARG A 29 0.62 16.49 17.39
C ARG A 29 -0.46 17.58 17.34
N GLY A 30 -1.08 17.78 16.18
CA GLY A 30 -2.23 18.65 15.99
C GLY A 30 -3.53 18.04 16.55
N PRO A 31 -4.65 18.79 16.53
CA PRO A 31 -5.93 18.42 17.16
C PRO A 31 -6.59 17.12 16.64
N TRP A 32 -6.05 16.51 15.58
CA TRP A 32 -6.38 15.16 15.13
C TRP A 32 -5.93 14.04 16.09
N ALA A 33 -5.22 14.37 17.17
CA ALA A 33 -4.68 13.41 18.12
C ALA A 33 -5.73 12.67 18.98
N GLN A 34 -7.02 13.05 18.91
CA GLN A 34 -8.09 12.45 19.72
C GLN A 34 -9.17 11.68 18.94
N GLU A 35 -9.26 11.81 17.61
CA GLU A 35 -10.17 10.98 16.82
C GLU A 35 -9.46 9.71 16.37
N ARG A 36 -9.98 8.55 16.78
CA ARG A 36 -9.51 7.24 16.30
C ARG A 36 -9.95 7.08 14.85
N VAL A 37 -9.17 7.60 13.91
CA VAL A 37 -9.47 7.53 12.46
C VAL A 37 -9.34 6.10 11.90
N VAL A 38 -8.72 5.18 12.64
CA VAL A 38 -8.45 3.80 12.22
C VAL A 38 -8.80 2.83 13.34
N SER A 39 -9.52 1.75 13.00
CA SER A 39 -9.80 0.61 13.89
C SER A 39 -9.19 -0.68 13.33
N VAL A 40 -9.00 -1.70 14.18
CA VAL A 40 -8.48 -3.00 13.75
C VAL A 40 -9.44 -3.68 12.77
N GLU A 41 -10.75 -3.49 12.96
CA GLU A 41 -11.77 -4.05 12.06
C GLU A 41 -11.65 -3.46 10.65
N LEU A 42 -11.53 -2.13 10.52
CA LEU A 42 -11.32 -1.49 9.23
C LEU A 42 -10.03 -1.99 8.56
N ILE A 43 -8.95 -2.11 9.32
CA ILE A 43 -7.68 -2.66 8.81
C ILE A 43 -7.90 -4.08 8.28
N ARG A 44 -8.49 -4.98 9.07
CA ARG A 44 -8.72 -6.37 8.64
C ARG A 44 -9.55 -6.45 7.37
N GLU A 45 -10.61 -5.65 7.28
CA GLU A 45 -11.46 -5.61 6.10
C GLU A 45 -10.71 -5.06 4.88
N TYR A 46 -9.91 -4.02 5.06
CA TYR A 46 -9.11 -3.44 3.98
C TYR A 46 -8.02 -4.39 3.47
N TRP A 47 -7.44 -5.19 4.35
CA TRP A 47 -6.50 -6.26 3.99
C TRP A 47 -7.18 -7.46 3.32
N ALA A 48 -8.40 -7.83 3.73
CA ALA A 48 -9.19 -8.83 3.02
C ALA A 48 -9.48 -8.39 1.58
N TYR A 49 -9.86 -7.13 1.39
CA TYR A 49 -9.97 -6.48 0.07
C TYR A 49 -8.65 -6.54 -0.71
N HIS A 50 -7.52 -6.16 -0.08
CA HIS A 50 -6.20 -6.18 -0.70
C HIS A 50 -5.85 -7.56 -1.27
N HIS A 51 -6.01 -8.62 -0.47
CA HIS A 51 -5.76 -10.00 -0.92
C HIS A 51 -6.68 -10.40 -2.07
N TRP A 52 -7.97 -10.06 -1.99
CA TRP A 52 -8.94 -10.34 -3.06
C TRP A 52 -8.56 -9.65 -4.37
N ALA A 53 -8.21 -8.36 -4.31
CA ALA A 53 -7.85 -7.56 -5.48
C ALA A 53 -6.55 -8.06 -6.13
N ASN A 54 -5.54 -8.39 -5.33
CA ASN A 54 -4.28 -8.98 -5.82
C ASN A 54 -4.53 -10.32 -6.53
N ARG A 55 -5.26 -11.23 -5.89
CA ARG A 55 -5.57 -12.55 -6.46
C ARG A 55 -6.36 -12.44 -7.77
N ARG A 56 -7.28 -11.47 -7.85
CA ARG A 56 -8.09 -11.23 -9.05
C ARG A 56 -7.24 -10.87 -10.27
N LEU A 57 -6.34 -9.90 -10.15
CA LEU A 57 -5.46 -9.53 -11.28
C LEU A 57 -4.35 -10.55 -11.52
N PHE A 58 -3.83 -11.19 -10.46
CA PHE A 58 -2.90 -12.30 -10.61
C PHE A 58 -3.49 -13.40 -11.49
N GLY A 59 -4.76 -13.77 -11.28
CA GLY A 59 -5.45 -14.78 -12.09
C GLY A 59 -5.53 -14.41 -13.58
N VAL A 60 -5.74 -13.12 -13.89
CA VAL A 60 -5.73 -12.64 -15.29
C VAL A 60 -4.34 -12.80 -15.91
N VAL A 61 -3.28 -12.34 -15.21
CA VAL A 61 -1.90 -12.47 -15.70
C VAL A 61 -1.50 -13.94 -15.86
N ALA A 62 -1.87 -14.79 -14.90
CA ALA A 62 -1.60 -16.23 -14.94
C ALA A 62 -2.24 -16.92 -16.15
N ALA A 63 -3.45 -16.52 -16.55
CA ALA A 63 -4.12 -17.06 -17.73
C ALA A 63 -3.41 -16.70 -19.05
N LEU A 64 -2.60 -15.63 -19.09
CA LEU A 64 -1.79 -15.26 -20.25
C LEU A 64 -0.50 -16.09 -20.37
N GLY A 65 -0.06 -16.72 -19.27
CA GLY A 65 1.16 -17.53 -19.20
C GLY A 65 2.45 -16.74 -18.96
N ASP A 66 3.50 -17.46 -18.57
CA ASP A 66 4.80 -16.89 -18.16
C ASP A 66 5.51 -16.09 -19.27
N GLU A 67 5.36 -16.52 -20.52
CA GLU A 67 5.97 -15.83 -21.65
C GLU A 67 5.36 -14.44 -21.81
N ALA A 68 4.03 -14.34 -21.87
CA ALA A 68 3.33 -13.08 -22.01
C ALA A 68 3.59 -12.16 -20.81
N ALA A 69 3.59 -12.73 -19.59
CA ALA A 69 3.85 -11.96 -18.37
C ALA A 69 5.26 -11.36 -18.30
N GLY A 70 6.24 -12.00 -18.94
CA GLY A 70 7.62 -11.53 -18.99
C GLY A 70 7.98 -10.62 -20.16
N ARG A 71 7.04 -10.36 -21.10
CA ARG A 71 7.30 -9.47 -22.24
C ARG A 71 7.25 -8.01 -21.81
N GLU A 72 8.19 -7.21 -22.32
CA GLU A 72 8.23 -5.77 -22.13
C GLU A 72 6.98 -5.10 -22.72
N ILE A 73 6.34 -4.22 -21.93
CA ILE A 73 5.14 -3.47 -22.33
C ILE A 73 5.46 -1.99 -22.45
N GLY A 74 6.21 -1.43 -21.49
CA GLY A 74 6.61 -0.03 -21.58
C GLY A 74 7.33 0.48 -20.34
N LYS A 75 8.28 1.39 -20.56
CA LYS A 75 9.13 1.98 -19.51
C LYS A 75 8.46 3.14 -18.75
N GLN A 76 7.25 3.53 -19.16
CA GLN A 76 6.46 4.58 -18.52
C GLN A 76 5.80 4.14 -17.21
N PHE A 77 5.75 2.84 -16.95
CA PHE A 77 5.19 2.28 -15.72
C PHE A 77 6.28 2.10 -14.66
N SER A 78 5.87 1.91 -13.41
CA SER A 78 6.80 1.57 -12.32
C SER A 78 7.58 0.28 -12.58
N GLU A 79 7.01 -0.66 -13.35
CA GLU A 79 7.66 -1.89 -13.79
C GLU A 79 7.35 -2.16 -15.26
N SER A 80 8.32 -2.70 -16.00
CA SER A 80 8.26 -2.76 -17.47
C SER A 80 7.38 -3.88 -18.04
N ASN A 81 7.07 -4.90 -17.24
CA ASN A 81 6.27 -6.06 -17.63
C ASN A 81 5.36 -6.54 -16.49
N LEU A 82 4.37 -7.37 -16.82
CA LEU A 82 3.32 -7.81 -15.87
C LEU A 82 3.92 -8.60 -14.69
N ARG A 83 4.89 -9.49 -14.96
CA ARG A 83 5.53 -10.29 -13.91
C ARG A 83 6.31 -9.41 -12.95
N ALA A 84 7.11 -8.46 -13.46
CA ALA A 84 7.86 -7.53 -12.63
C ALA A 84 6.93 -6.68 -11.75
N MET A 85 5.80 -6.19 -12.29
CA MET A 85 4.79 -5.48 -11.51
C MET A 85 4.21 -6.32 -10.36
N LEU A 86 3.90 -7.59 -10.62
CA LEU A 86 3.43 -8.51 -9.58
C LEU A 86 4.52 -8.82 -8.55
N VAL A 87 5.78 -8.98 -8.96
CA VAL A 87 6.93 -9.17 -8.06
C VAL A 87 7.15 -7.95 -7.17
N HIS A 88 7.02 -6.74 -7.72
CA HIS A 88 7.10 -5.49 -6.97
C HIS A 88 6.03 -5.43 -5.87
N MET A 89 4.78 -5.71 -6.22
CA MET A 89 3.68 -5.75 -5.26
C MET A 89 3.88 -6.79 -4.15
N TYR A 90 4.33 -8.01 -4.51
CA TYR A 90 4.70 -9.04 -3.53
C TYR A 90 5.88 -8.59 -2.64
N GLY A 91 6.90 -7.97 -3.22
CA GLY A 91 8.07 -7.46 -2.52
C GLY A 91 7.70 -6.39 -1.50
N ALA A 92 6.80 -5.47 -1.85
CA ALA A 92 6.27 -4.46 -0.93
C ALA A 92 5.50 -5.10 0.24
N ASP A 93 4.62 -6.07 -0.06
CA ASP A 93 3.87 -6.84 0.94
C ASP A 93 4.80 -7.57 1.93
N TRP A 94 5.88 -8.18 1.43
CA TRP A 94 6.87 -8.90 2.23
C TRP A 94 7.73 -7.95 3.07
N PHE A 95 8.28 -6.91 2.44
CA PHE A 95 9.16 -5.93 3.07
C PHE A 95 8.48 -5.30 4.28
N TRP A 96 7.22 -4.88 4.11
CA TRP A 96 6.50 -4.21 5.18
C TRP A 96 6.09 -5.16 6.31
N LEU A 97 5.71 -6.41 6.01
CA LEU A 97 5.41 -7.39 7.05
C LEU A 97 6.64 -7.64 7.95
N GLU A 98 7.80 -7.86 7.35
CA GLU A 98 9.05 -8.07 8.10
C GLU A 98 9.46 -6.81 8.88
N THR A 99 9.25 -5.63 8.30
CA THR A 99 9.44 -4.35 9.00
C THR A 99 8.54 -4.25 10.24
N TRP A 100 7.26 -4.62 10.14
CA TRP A 100 6.33 -4.57 11.29
C TRP A 100 6.70 -5.57 12.39
N ARG A 101 7.35 -6.67 12.03
CA ARG A 101 7.91 -7.67 12.94
C ARG A 101 9.25 -7.24 13.56
N GLY A 102 9.76 -6.05 13.22
CA GLY A 102 11.01 -5.53 13.74
C GLY A 102 12.26 -6.10 13.05
N ARG A 103 12.11 -6.72 11.88
CA ARG A 103 13.21 -7.27 11.07
C ARG A 103 13.21 -6.65 9.67
N PRO A 104 13.38 -5.32 9.52
CA PRO A 104 13.32 -4.67 8.22
C PRO A 104 14.36 -5.27 7.27
N PRO A 105 13.95 -5.79 6.10
CA PRO A 105 14.91 -6.34 5.14
C PRO A 105 15.87 -5.28 4.60
N THR A 106 17.09 -5.69 4.26
CA THR A 106 18.00 -4.83 3.49
C THR A 106 17.54 -4.81 2.03
N ILE A 107 17.43 -3.61 1.46
CA ILE A 107 17.03 -3.41 0.06
C ILE A 107 18.14 -2.74 -0.72
N VAL A 108 18.27 -3.10 -1.99
CA VAL A 108 19.14 -2.42 -2.93
C VAL A 108 18.44 -1.15 -3.41
N ARG A 109 19.11 0.00 -3.29
CA ARG A 109 18.55 1.27 -3.70
C ARG A 109 18.27 1.26 -5.21
N GLY A 110 17.05 1.62 -5.59
CA GLY A 110 16.63 1.69 -6.99
C GLY A 110 16.25 0.35 -7.60
N ASP A 111 16.21 -0.73 -6.81
CA ASP A 111 15.65 -2.00 -7.24
C ASP A 111 14.17 -2.09 -6.82
N PRO A 112 13.22 -1.91 -7.75
CA PRO A 112 11.80 -1.99 -7.44
C PRO A 112 11.35 -3.43 -7.16
N THR A 113 12.15 -4.45 -7.46
CA THR A 113 11.84 -5.85 -7.16
C THR A 113 12.31 -6.31 -5.78
N TYR A 114 12.86 -5.40 -4.97
CA TYR A 114 13.34 -5.70 -3.61
C TYR A 114 14.43 -6.78 -3.55
N GLY A 115 15.25 -6.91 -4.60
CA GLY A 115 16.29 -7.95 -4.71
C GLY A 115 15.75 -9.35 -5.00
N LEU A 116 14.46 -9.48 -5.30
CA LEU A 116 13.81 -10.76 -5.50
C LEU A 116 14.00 -11.26 -6.94
N VAL A 117 14.56 -12.45 -7.09
CA VAL A 117 14.69 -13.12 -8.39
C VAL A 117 13.59 -14.17 -8.53
N ILE A 118 12.42 -13.75 -9.03
CA ILE A 118 11.27 -14.63 -9.25
C ILE A 118 11.06 -14.79 -10.76
N ARG A 119 11.22 -16.03 -11.26
CA ARG A 119 11.26 -16.28 -12.71
C ARG A 119 9.94 -16.72 -13.31
N THR A 120 9.04 -17.26 -12.49
CA THR A 120 7.74 -17.75 -12.97
C THR A 120 6.58 -17.24 -12.12
N LEU A 121 5.39 -17.18 -12.72
CA LEU A 121 4.15 -16.87 -12.01
C LEU A 121 3.83 -17.96 -10.97
N GLY A 122 4.15 -19.23 -11.26
CA GLY A 122 3.98 -20.32 -10.30
C GLY A 122 4.86 -20.15 -9.04
N GLU A 123 6.13 -19.79 -9.23
CA GLU A 123 7.03 -19.46 -8.12
C GLU A 123 6.48 -18.28 -7.31
N LEU A 124 6.04 -17.22 -7.99
CA LEU A 124 5.46 -16.04 -7.35
C LEU A 124 4.24 -16.40 -6.52
N ARG A 125 3.31 -17.19 -7.07
CA ARG A 125 2.06 -17.56 -6.39
C ARG A 125 2.32 -18.33 -5.11
N ASN A 126 3.21 -19.33 -5.15
CA ASN A 126 3.55 -20.13 -3.96
C ASN A 126 4.08 -19.24 -2.83
N LYS A 127 5.01 -18.34 -3.14
CA LYS A 127 5.56 -17.38 -2.16
C LYS A 127 4.49 -16.44 -1.62
N TRP A 128 3.64 -15.92 -2.49
CA TRP A 128 2.60 -14.98 -2.09
C TRP A 128 1.50 -15.65 -1.26
N ASP A 129 1.17 -16.93 -1.50
CA ASP A 129 0.24 -17.69 -0.66
C ASP A 129 0.77 -17.89 0.76
N GLU A 130 2.06 -18.23 0.91
CA GLU A 130 2.71 -18.30 2.22
C GLU A 130 2.66 -16.94 2.94
N LEU A 131 3.03 -15.87 2.22
CA LEU A 131 3.04 -14.52 2.75
C LEU A 131 1.63 -14.04 3.16
N GLU A 132 0.61 -14.29 2.36
CA GLU A 132 -0.77 -13.92 2.69
C GLU A 132 -1.26 -14.65 3.96
N ASN A 133 -0.87 -15.92 4.16
CA ASN A 133 -1.19 -16.63 5.40
C ASN A 133 -0.50 -16.00 6.61
N GLU A 134 0.75 -15.59 6.45
CA GLU A 134 1.49 -14.87 7.49
C GLU A 134 0.90 -13.49 7.81
N GLN A 135 0.46 -12.75 6.80
CA GLN A 135 -0.24 -11.48 6.96
C GLN A 135 -1.55 -11.68 7.71
N ARG A 136 -2.35 -12.70 7.36
CA ARG A 136 -3.59 -13.03 8.08
C ARG A 136 -3.34 -13.32 9.56
N ARG A 137 -2.31 -14.09 9.90
CA ARG A 137 -1.93 -14.35 11.30
C ARG A 137 -1.54 -13.05 12.01
N PHE A 138 -0.67 -12.25 11.40
CA PHE A 138 -0.26 -10.95 11.95
C PHE A 138 -1.47 -10.03 12.22
N LEU A 139 -2.41 -9.94 11.28
CA LEU A 139 -3.62 -9.12 11.40
C LEU A 139 -4.62 -9.67 12.43
N ALA A 140 -4.68 -10.98 12.61
CA ALA A 140 -5.52 -11.62 13.63
C ALA A 140 -5.04 -11.28 15.05
N ASP A 141 -3.74 -11.15 15.25
CA ASP A 141 -3.13 -10.84 16.56
C ASP A 141 -3.14 -9.34 16.91
N LEU A 142 -3.57 -8.46 15.98
CA LEU A 142 -3.66 -7.02 16.25
C LEU A 142 -4.76 -6.68 17.27
N GLY A 143 -4.39 -5.93 18.30
CA GLY A 143 -5.27 -5.14 19.14
C GLY A 143 -5.22 -3.64 18.81
N GLU A 144 -6.23 -2.89 19.26
CA GLU A 144 -6.38 -1.45 18.97
C GLU A 144 -5.16 -0.61 19.38
N ALA A 145 -4.55 -0.95 20.52
CA ALA A 145 -3.34 -0.26 21.00
C ALA A 145 -2.15 -0.45 20.04
N ASN A 146 -2.08 -1.56 19.31
CA ASN A 146 -0.97 -1.83 18.39
C ASN A 146 -0.97 -0.85 17.21
N LEU A 147 -2.12 -0.31 16.80
CA LEU A 147 -2.22 0.64 15.69
C LEU A 147 -1.43 1.93 15.95
N TRP A 148 -1.23 2.29 17.22
CA TRP A 148 -0.53 3.51 17.64
C TRP A 148 0.94 3.28 17.98
N ARG A 149 1.40 2.03 17.96
CA ARG A 149 2.82 1.69 18.14
C ARG A 149 3.65 2.42 17.08
N PRO A 150 4.65 3.23 17.47
CA PRO A 150 5.58 3.79 16.50
C PRO A 150 6.45 2.67 15.92
N LEU A 151 6.66 2.74 14.61
CA LEU A 151 7.67 1.97 13.89
C LEU A 151 8.69 2.94 13.34
N ASP A 152 9.93 2.74 13.76
CA ASP A 152 11.06 3.52 13.33
C ASP A 152 11.80 2.79 12.21
N GLY A 153 12.28 3.54 11.24
CA GLY A 153 13.00 2.98 10.11
C GLY A 153 13.84 4.02 9.39
N LYS A 154 14.49 3.58 8.32
CA LYS A 154 15.21 4.45 7.40
C LYS A 154 14.67 4.25 5.99
N THR A 155 14.48 5.35 5.26
CA THR A 155 14.18 5.29 3.83
C THR A 155 15.43 4.82 3.06
N PRO A 156 15.28 4.37 1.81
CA PRO A 156 16.44 4.03 0.95
C PRO A 156 17.44 5.20 0.79
N GLU A 157 16.99 6.44 0.95
CA GLU A 157 17.82 7.65 0.92
C GLU A 157 18.51 7.94 2.27
N GLY A 158 18.36 7.06 3.26
CA GLY A 158 18.98 7.18 4.58
C GLY A 158 18.22 8.08 5.56
N ARG A 159 17.05 8.62 5.19
CA ARG A 159 16.25 9.47 6.08
C ARG A 159 15.55 8.62 7.13
N THR A 160 15.63 9.02 8.39
CA THR A 160 14.87 8.41 9.47
C THR A 160 13.38 8.72 9.35
N PHE A 161 12.53 7.76 9.70
CA PHE A 161 11.10 7.99 9.88
C PHE A 161 10.60 7.30 11.14
N SER A 162 9.54 7.86 11.72
CA SER A 162 8.74 7.24 12.79
C SER A 162 7.27 7.38 12.42
N ARG A 163 6.57 6.26 12.23
CA ARG A 163 5.15 6.24 11.81
C ARG A 163 4.35 5.25 12.65
N PRO A 164 3.09 5.55 13.01
CA PRO A 164 2.24 4.59 13.71
C PRO A 164 1.93 3.39 12.78
N LEU A 165 1.92 2.18 13.33
CA LEU A 165 1.66 0.95 12.59
C LEU A 165 0.34 1.01 11.79
N GLY A 166 -0.72 1.58 12.35
CA GLY A 166 -2.03 1.69 11.68
C GLY A 166 -1.96 2.49 10.37
N MET A 167 -1.13 3.54 10.32
CA MET A 167 -0.89 4.29 9.08
C MET A 167 -0.18 3.42 8.03
N LEU A 168 0.82 2.63 8.44
CA LEU A 168 1.58 1.77 7.54
C LEU A 168 0.71 0.61 7.01
N LEU A 169 -0.20 0.09 7.84
CA LEU A 169 -1.19 -0.92 7.45
C LEU A 169 -2.21 -0.39 6.43
N LEU A 170 -2.49 0.93 6.41
CA LEU A 170 -3.27 1.56 5.34
C LEU A 170 -2.44 1.86 4.10
N HIS A 171 -1.17 2.20 4.29
CA HIS A 171 -0.25 2.54 3.21
C HIS A 171 -0.08 1.39 2.21
N VAL A 172 0.14 0.16 2.68
CA VAL A 172 0.46 -0.97 1.79
C VAL A 172 -0.67 -1.30 0.81
N PRO A 173 -1.95 -1.48 1.23
CA PRO A 173 -3.01 -1.71 0.26
C PRO A 173 -3.27 -0.53 -0.68
N THR A 174 -3.00 0.70 -0.23
CA THR A 174 -3.12 1.93 -1.05
C THR A 174 -2.01 1.98 -2.11
N HIS A 175 -0.77 1.68 -1.72
CA HIS A 175 0.37 1.54 -2.62
C HIS A 175 0.10 0.46 -3.67
N ALA A 176 -0.41 -0.70 -3.25
CA ALA A 176 -0.81 -1.75 -4.16
C ALA A 176 -1.98 -1.32 -5.06
N ALA A 177 -2.93 -0.49 -4.61
CA ALA A 177 -3.99 0.02 -5.48
C ALA A 177 -3.44 0.88 -6.61
N HIS A 178 -2.42 1.70 -6.34
CA HIS A 178 -1.71 2.47 -7.37
C HIS A 178 -1.09 1.54 -8.42
N HIS A 179 -0.32 0.53 -8.00
CA HIS A 179 0.31 -0.42 -8.94
C HIS A 179 -0.68 -1.36 -9.63
N ARG A 180 -1.79 -1.73 -8.98
CA ARG A 180 -2.90 -2.45 -9.63
C ARG A 180 -3.52 -1.63 -10.77
N SER A 181 -3.53 -0.29 -10.65
CA SER A 181 -4.01 0.60 -11.72
C SER A 181 -3.08 0.59 -12.93
N GLU A 182 -1.76 0.63 -12.69
CA GLU A 182 -0.76 0.46 -13.75
C GLU A 182 -0.89 -0.92 -14.40
N LEU A 183 -0.96 -1.98 -13.59
CA LEU A 183 -1.14 -3.35 -14.05
C LEU A 183 -2.42 -3.50 -14.89
N ALA A 184 -3.53 -2.88 -14.47
CA ALA A 184 -4.77 -2.92 -15.23
C ALA A 184 -4.66 -2.23 -16.60
N THR A 185 -3.89 -1.14 -16.66
CA THR A 185 -3.56 -0.46 -17.92
C THR A 185 -2.69 -1.37 -18.81
N MET A 186 -1.65 -2.00 -18.25
CA MET A 186 -0.79 -2.94 -18.97
C MET A 186 -1.59 -4.13 -19.53
N LEU A 187 -2.53 -4.68 -18.76
CA LEU A 187 -3.44 -5.74 -19.19
C LEU A 187 -4.35 -5.27 -20.33
N THR A 188 -4.88 -4.05 -20.22
CA THR A 188 -5.70 -3.43 -21.27
C THR A 188 -4.94 -3.34 -22.59
N MET A 189 -3.67 -2.94 -22.54
CA MET A 189 -2.82 -2.82 -23.73
C MET A 189 -2.47 -4.16 -24.40
N THR A 190 -2.48 -5.27 -23.66
CA THR A 190 -1.93 -6.56 -24.11
C THR A 190 -2.96 -7.67 -24.29
N SER A 191 -4.08 -7.60 -23.59
CA SER A 191 -5.06 -8.70 -23.50
C SER A 191 -6.52 -8.24 -23.34
N GLY A 192 -6.77 -6.93 -23.25
CA GLY A 192 -8.09 -6.37 -22.98
C GLY A 192 -8.28 -5.92 -21.53
N SER A 193 -9.36 -5.18 -21.29
CA SER A 193 -9.61 -4.59 -19.97
C SER A 193 -9.84 -5.69 -18.93
N PRO A 194 -9.08 -5.69 -17.81
CA PRO A 194 -9.27 -6.70 -16.78
C PRO A 194 -10.55 -6.40 -15.96
N PRO A 195 -10.99 -7.38 -15.17
CA PRO A 195 -12.14 -7.16 -14.29
C PRO A 195 -11.85 -6.11 -13.22
N ASP A 196 -12.88 -5.37 -12.78
CA ASP A 196 -12.75 -4.34 -11.75
C ASP A 196 -12.21 -4.91 -10.42
N THR A 197 -11.32 -4.13 -9.78
CA THR A 197 -10.75 -4.39 -8.46
C THR A 197 -11.12 -3.33 -7.44
N GLY A 198 -12.09 -2.46 -7.70
CA GLY A 198 -12.56 -1.48 -6.73
C GLY A 198 -13.18 -2.13 -5.49
N ILE A 199 -13.11 -1.43 -4.35
CA ILE A 199 -13.64 -1.93 -3.08
C ILE A 199 -15.16 -2.20 -3.12
N ASN A 200 -15.91 -1.46 -3.95
CA ASN A 200 -17.34 -1.72 -4.17
C ASN A 200 -17.56 -3.10 -4.83
N SER A 201 -16.76 -3.45 -5.83
CA SER A 201 -16.81 -4.77 -6.48
C SER A 201 -16.42 -5.89 -5.53
N TYR A 202 -15.48 -5.65 -4.62
CA TYR A 202 -15.17 -6.57 -3.53
C TYR A 202 -16.39 -6.83 -2.63
N TYR A 203 -17.08 -5.79 -2.16
CA TYR A 203 -18.27 -5.97 -1.31
C TYR A 203 -19.43 -6.66 -2.03
N ARG A 204 -19.60 -6.40 -3.34
CA ARG A 204 -20.55 -7.15 -4.17
C ARG A 204 -20.22 -8.63 -4.22
N ALA A 205 -18.97 -8.98 -4.56
CA ALA A 205 -18.51 -10.36 -4.60
C ALA A 205 -18.61 -11.07 -3.24
N LYS A 206 -18.31 -10.35 -2.14
CA LYS A 206 -18.44 -10.86 -0.77
C LYS A 206 -19.91 -11.17 -0.41
N SER A 207 -20.83 -10.31 -0.83
CA SER A 207 -22.28 -10.49 -0.56
C SER A 207 -22.86 -11.67 -1.33
N GLU A 208 -22.44 -11.87 -2.58
CA GLU A 208 -22.86 -13.01 -3.40
C GLU A 208 -22.39 -14.37 -2.85
N GLN A 209 -21.21 -14.41 -2.22
CA GLN A 209 -20.68 -15.63 -1.58
C GLN A 209 -21.41 -15.98 -0.27
N GLY A 210 -21.98 -14.99 0.41
CA GLY A 210 -22.74 -15.17 1.65
C GLY A 210 -24.23 -15.44 1.43
N ALA A 211 -24.74 -15.33 0.19
CA ALA A 211 -26.12 -15.63 -0.13
C ALA A 211 -26.36 -17.15 -0.06
N PRO A 212 -27.46 -17.63 0.55
CA PRO A 212 -27.84 -19.02 0.45
C PRO A 212 -28.06 -19.37 -1.03
N LYS A 213 -27.50 -20.50 -1.46
CA LYS A 213 -27.73 -21.08 -2.78
C LYS A 213 -29.18 -21.52 -2.96
#